data_AF-V5IJP3-F1
#
_entry.id   AF-V5IJP3-F1
#
_cell.length_a   1.000
_cell.length_b   1.000
_cell.length_c   1.000
_cell.angle_alpha   90.00
_cell.angle_beta   90.00
_cell.angle_gamma   90.00
#
_symmetry.space_group_name_H-M   'P 1'
#
loop_
_entity.id
_entity.type
_entity.pdbx_description
1 polymer ?
#
loop_
_entity_poly.entity_id
_entity_poly.type
_entity_poly.pdbx_seq_one_letter_code
_entity_poly.pdbx_strand_id
1 'polypeptide(L)'
;VFSVIVIEHPLVTFPTDMNRNSSFWINGLGNLTARGIDTMLKVGQYLRDRYINFSRGEPNETIVRSSPKYRCLNSAALVLEGLYPEKRPERVPTDENARASR
;
A
#
# COMPACT_ATOMS: atom_id res chain seq x y z
N VAL A 1 -17.78 2.35 -5.87
CA VAL A 1 -16.83 1.21 -5.80
C VAL A 1 -15.61 1.58 -6.61
N PHE A 2 -14.45 1.79 -5.99
CA PHE A 2 -13.21 2.07 -6.72
C PHE A 2 -12.52 0.75 -7.05
N SER A 3 -12.40 0.44 -8.33
CA SER A 3 -11.61 -0.70 -8.81
C SER A 3 -10.14 -0.27 -8.90
N VAL A 4 -9.30 -0.81 -8.03
CA VAL A 4 -7.86 -0.51 -8.00
C VAL A 4 -7.13 -1.36 -9.03
N ILE A 5 -6.45 -0.71 -9.97
CA ILE A 5 -5.55 -1.35 -10.96
C ILE A 5 -4.15 -1.38 -10.37
N VAL A 6 -3.45 -2.51 -10.43
CA VAL A 6 -2.14 -2.72 -9.77
C VAL A 6 -0.99 -2.72 -10.77
N ILE A 7 0.14 -2.08 -10.43
CA ILE A 7 1.39 -2.12 -11.21
C ILE A 7 2.35 -3.13 -10.55
N GLU A 8 2.49 -4.29 -11.19
CA GLU A 8 3.21 -5.46 -10.68
C GLU A 8 4.34 -5.92 -11.61
N HIS A 9 5.25 -6.73 -11.07
CA HIS A 9 6.12 -7.57 -11.87
C HIS A 9 5.30 -8.59 -12.69
N PRO A 10 5.78 -9.02 -13.87
CA PRO A 10 5.08 -10.00 -14.69
C PRO A 10 4.82 -11.30 -13.90
N LEU A 11 3.61 -11.86 -14.07
CA LEU A 11 3.19 -13.09 -13.38
C LEU A 11 3.95 -14.33 -13.87
N VAL A 12 4.35 -14.32 -15.15
CA VAL A 12 5.09 -15.40 -15.80
C VAL A 12 6.05 -14.76 -16.79
N THR A 13 7.30 -15.21 -16.77
CA THR A 13 8.28 -14.91 -17.81
C THR A 13 8.22 -15.95 -18.92
N PHE A 14 8.54 -15.53 -20.15
CA PHE A 14 8.52 -16.44 -21.30
C PHE A 14 9.53 -17.60 -21.12
N PRO A 15 9.26 -18.79 -21.68
CA PRO A 15 10.05 -19.99 -21.40
C PRO A 15 11.55 -19.86 -21.66
N THR A 16 11.95 -19.00 -22.61
CA THR A 16 13.34 -18.77 -23.05
C THR A 16 14.01 -17.59 -22.34
N ASP A 17 13.41 -17.05 -21.27
CA ASP A 17 14.00 -15.91 -20.56
C ASP A 17 15.29 -16.30 -19.81
N MET A 18 16.41 -15.69 -20.19
CA MET A 18 17.71 -15.84 -19.52
C MET A 18 17.71 -15.25 -18.09
N ASN A 19 16.78 -14.34 -17.78
CA ASN A 19 16.65 -13.72 -16.46
C ASN A 19 15.58 -14.37 -15.57
N ARG A 20 15.20 -15.61 -15.87
CA ARG A 20 14.16 -16.37 -15.14
C ARG A 20 14.37 -16.45 -13.64
N ASN A 21 15.62 -16.48 -13.20
CA ASN A 21 16.01 -16.65 -11.79
C ASN A 21 16.83 -15.46 -11.27
N SER A 22 16.67 -14.29 -11.88
CA SER A 22 17.55 -13.15 -11.61
C SER A 22 17.18 -12.40 -10.33
N SER A 23 18.21 -11.93 -9.63
CA SER A 23 18.15 -10.97 -8.51
C SER A 23 17.47 -9.63 -8.88
N PHE A 24 17.15 -9.40 -10.17
CA PHE A 24 16.33 -8.28 -10.60
C PHE A 24 14.92 -8.29 -10.01
N TRP A 25 14.37 -9.47 -9.69
CA TRP A 25 13.07 -9.60 -9.02
C TRP A 25 13.25 -9.69 -7.50
N ILE A 26 13.67 -8.58 -6.88
CA ILE A 26 14.00 -8.50 -5.44
C ILE A 26 12.84 -9.01 -4.55
N ASN A 27 11.59 -8.76 -4.97
CA ASN A 27 10.41 -9.21 -4.24
C ASN A 27 9.81 -10.51 -4.80
N GLY A 28 10.37 -11.10 -5.87
CA GLY A 28 9.80 -12.23 -6.60
C GLY A 28 8.79 -11.82 -7.68
N LEU A 29 8.50 -12.75 -8.61
CA LEU A 29 7.54 -12.55 -9.69
C LEU A 29 6.13 -12.36 -9.12
N GLY A 30 5.37 -11.42 -9.70
CA GLY A 30 3.99 -11.15 -9.31
C GLY A 30 3.80 -10.47 -7.94
N ASN A 31 4.89 -9.97 -7.35
CA ASN A 31 4.90 -9.19 -6.11
C ASN A 31 5.17 -7.71 -6.37
N LEU A 32 4.59 -6.88 -5.49
CA LEU A 32 4.50 -5.44 -5.65
C LEU A 32 5.90 -4.83 -5.73
N THR A 33 6.12 -4.01 -6.76
CA THR A 33 7.42 -3.35 -6.99
C THR A 33 7.53 -2.11 -6.10
N ALA A 34 8.73 -1.68 -5.74
CA ALA A 34 8.93 -0.43 -4.96
C ALA A 34 8.29 0.79 -5.65
N ARG A 35 8.33 0.84 -6.99
CA ARG A 35 7.63 1.87 -7.78
C ARG A 35 6.12 1.73 -7.71
N GLY A 36 5.62 0.50 -7.69
CA GLY A 36 4.20 0.19 -7.51
C GLY A 36 3.69 0.69 -6.16
N ILE A 37 4.49 0.51 -5.10
CA ILE A 37 4.19 1.03 -3.76
C ILE A 37 4.03 2.55 -3.78
N ASP A 38 5.04 3.28 -4.27
CA ASP A 38 5.01 4.74 -4.37
C ASP A 38 3.84 5.25 -5.24
N THR A 39 3.52 4.52 -6.32
CA THR A 39 2.39 4.85 -7.18
C THR A 39 1.05 4.69 -6.46
N MET A 40 0.85 3.59 -5.71
CA MET A 40 -0.39 3.37 -4.96
C MET A 40 -0.60 4.42 -3.87
N LEU A 41 0.48 4.84 -3.20
CA LEU A 41 0.44 5.94 -2.22
C LEU A 41 0.04 7.26 -2.87
N LYS A 42 0.64 7.60 -4.02
CA LYS A 42 0.30 8.81 -4.78
C LYS A 42 -1.15 8.80 -5.28
N VAL A 43 -1.66 7.63 -5.67
CA VAL A 43 -3.08 7.48 -6.04
C VAL A 43 -3.97 7.74 -4.83
N GLY A 44 -3.64 7.21 -3.65
CA GLY A 44 -4.35 7.51 -2.41
C GLY A 44 -4.37 9.01 -2.08
N GLN A 45 -3.22 9.67 -2.19
CA GLN A 45 -3.07 11.12 -1.99
C GLN A 45 -3.90 11.93 -3.01
N TYR A 46 -3.85 11.54 -4.28
CA TYR A 46 -4.65 12.21 -5.32
C TYR A 46 -6.16 12.05 -5.08
N LEU A 47 -6.61 10.86 -4.66
CA LEU A 47 -8.01 10.63 -4.31
C LEU A 47 -8.42 11.47 -3.09
N ARG A 48 -7.55 11.59 -2.09
CA ARG A 48 -7.76 12.48 -0.94
C ARG A 48 -7.96 13.92 -1.40
N ASP A 49 -7.04 14.46 -2.19
CA ASP A 49 -7.10 15.86 -2.65
C ASP A 49 -8.34 16.11 -3.51
N ARG A 50 -8.73 15.14 -4.35
CA ARG A 50 -9.91 15.24 -5.20
C ARG A 50 -11.23 15.19 -4.42
N TYR A 51 -11.29 14.39 -3.36
CA TYR A 51 -12.49 14.18 -2.54
C TYR A 51 -12.42 14.87 -1.17
N ILE A 52 -11.52 15.84 -1.00
CA ILE A 52 -11.28 16.54 0.27
C ILE A 52 -12.51 17.27 0.81
N ASN A 53 -13.39 17.72 -0.09
CA ASN A 53 -14.65 18.38 0.27
C ASN A 53 -15.77 17.38 0.61
N PHE A 54 -15.61 16.10 0.25
CA PHE A 54 -16.63 15.06 0.42
C PHE A 54 -16.32 14.10 1.57
N SER A 55 -15.04 13.89 1.91
CA SER A 55 -14.66 13.01 3.02
C SER A 55 -14.30 13.82 4.26
N ARG A 56 -14.90 13.47 5.40
CA ARG A 56 -14.54 14.06 6.71
C ARG A 56 -13.27 13.44 7.28
N GLY A 57 -12.63 12.52 6.56
CA GLY A 57 -11.44 11.82 7.02
C GLY A 57 -11.76 10.71 8.02
N GLU A 58 -13.02 10.27 8.10
CA GLU A 58 -13.42 9.18 8.99
C GLU A 58 -13.23 7.81 8.31
N PRO A 59 -12.69 6.80 9.02
CA PRO A 59 -12.44 5.46 8.46
C PRO A 59 -13.71 4.75 7.97
N ASN A 60 -14.87 5.10 8.55
CA ASN A 60 -16.14 4.45 8.27
C ASN A 60 -16.80 4.94 6.97
N GLU A 61 -16.28 5.99 6.34
CA GLU A 61 -16.86 6.56 5.11
C GLU A 61 -16.50 5.76 3.85
N THR A 62 -15.39 5.01 3.88
CA THR A 62 -14.88 4.31 2.70
C THR A 62 -14.89 2.80 2.87
N ILE A 63 -15.44 2.11 1.89
CA ILE A 63 -15.37 0.66 1.78
C ILE A 63 -14.46 0.32 0.60
N VAL A 64 -13.35 -0.38 0.87
CA VAL A 64 -12.42 -0.87 -0.14
C VAL A 64 -12.62 -2.36 -0.33
N ARG A 65 -12.72 -2.80 -1.59
CA ARG A 65 -12.90 -4.20 -1.98
C ARG A 65 -11.84 -4.56 -2.99
N SER A 66 -11.07 -5.61 -2.70
CA SER A 66 -10.04 -6.15 -3.59
C SER A 66 -10.23 -7.65 -3.80
N SER A 67 -9.56 -8.20 -4.81
CA SER A 67 -9.41 -9.65 -4.92
C SER A 67 -8.53 -10.18 -3.76
N PRO A 68 -8.69 -11.45 -3.35
CA PRO A 68 -7.99 -12.05 -2.20
C PRO A 68 -6.52 -12.41 -2.49
N LYS A 69 -5.87 -11.73 -3.44
CA LYS A 69 -4.45 -11.94 -3.75
C LYS A 69 -3.61 -10.99 -2.90
N TYR A 70 -2.48 -11.46 -2.40
CA TYR A 70 -1.58 -10.67 -1.54
C TYR A 70 -1.22 -9.31 -2.16
N ARG A 71 -0.87 -9.28 -3.44
CA ARG A 71 -0.64 -8.05 -4.23
C ARG A 71 -1.80 -7.05 -4.22
N CYS A 72 -3.04 -7.54 -4.32
CA CYS A 72 -4.23 -6.70 -4.36
C CYS A 72 -4.56 -6.14 -2.97
N LEU A 73 -4.35 -6.94 -1.93
CA LEU A 73 -4.52 -6.51 -0.54
C LEU A 73 -3.49 -5.44 -0.16
N ASN A 74 -2.21 -5.64 -0.49
CA ASN A 74 -1.16 -4.65 -0.20
C ASN A 74 -1.41 -3.34 -0.94
N SER A 75 -1.82 -3.40 -2.21
CA SER A 75 -2.13 -2.20 -2.99
C SER A 75 -3.33 -1.45 -2.42
N ALA A 76 -4.38 -2.18 -2.01
CA ALA A 76 -5.53 -1.58 -1.35
C ALA A 76 -5.15 -0.91 -0.02
N ALA A 77 -4.27 -1.53 0.76
CA ALA A 77 -3.76 -0.96 2.01
C ALA A 77 -2.97 0.35 1.77
N LEU A 78 -2.09 0.38 0.76
CA LEU A 78 -1.31 1.57 0.42
C LEU A 78 -2.17 2.73 -0.09
N VAL A 79 -3.21 2.44 -0.87
CA VAL A 79 -4.17 3.46 -1.29
C VAL A 79 -4.90 4.05 -0.08
N LEU A 80 -5.29 3.19 0.88
CA LEU A 80 -5.90 3.63 2.13
C LEU A 80 -4.95 4.47 3.00
N GLU A 81 -3.68 4.09 3.08
CA GLU A 81 -2.64 4.84 3.78
C GLU A 81 -2.43 6.24 3.18
N GLY A 82 -2.43 6.35 1.85
CA GLY A 82 -2.37 7.65 1.16
C GLY A 82 -3.65 8.48 1.31
N LEU A 83 -4.81 7.82 1.39
CA LEU A 83 -6.12 8.47 1.53
C LEU A 83 -6.34 9.03 2.95
N TYR A 84 -5.97 8.22 3.94
CA TYR A 84 -6.02 8.51 5.37
C TYR A 84 -4.61 8.46 5.96
N PRO A 85 -3.76 9.48 5.72
CA PRO A 85 -2.57 9.67 6.53
C PRO A 85 -3.04 9.72 7.98
N GLU A 86 -2.61 8.75 8.79
CA GLU A 86 -2.90 8.74 10.22
C GLU A 86 -2.65 10.14 10.75
N LYS A 87 -3.65 10.72 11.44
CA LYS A 87 -3.34 11.71 12.46
C LYS A 87 -2.49 10.94 13.45
N ARG A 88 -1.16 11.04 13.28
CA ARG A 88 -0.12 10.34 14.05
C ARG A 88 -0.69 10.04 15.44
N PRO A 89 -0.94 8.77 15.80
CA PRO A 89 -1.31 8.48 17.17
C PRO A 89 -0.20 9.06 18.03
N GLU A 90 -0.57 9.98 18.93
CA GLU A 90 0.31 10.49 19.96
C GLU A 90 1.03 9.28 20.55
N ARG A 91 2.37 9.30 20.51
CA ARG A 91 3.21 8.15 20.88
C ARG A 91 2.70 7.62 22.21
N VAL A 92 2.02 6.47 22.20
CA VAL A 92 1.64 5.81 23.44
C VAL A 92 2.97 5.47 24.12
N PRO A 93 3.25 6.00 25.34
CA PRO A 93 4.49 5.70 26.02
C PRO A 93 4.60 4.19 26.19
N THR A 94 5.50 3.55 25.46
CA THR A 94 5.82 2.15 25.69
C THR A 94 6.47 2.05 27.07
N ASP A 95 6.04 1.11 27.91
CA ASP A 95 6.54 0.90 29.28
C ASP A 95 8.08 0.75 29.39
N GLU A 96 8.75 0.49 28.27
CA GLU A 96 10.22 0.53 28.16
C GLU A 96 10.80 1.91 28.51
N ASN A 97 10.12 2.99 28.12
CA ASN A 97 10.55 4.36 28.44
C ASN A 97 10.28 4.75 29.90
N ALA A 98 9.36 4.07 30.58
CA ALA A 98 9.08 4.28 32.01
C ALA A 98 10.13 3.61 32.92
N ARG A 99 10.79 2.55 32.44
CA ARG A 99 11.89 1.88 33.15
C ARG A 99 13.22 2.61 33.04
N ALA A 100 13.45 3.38 31.98
CA ALA A 100 14.68 4.14 31.77
C ALA A 100 14.79 5.42 32.65
N SER A 101 13.74 5.77 33.40
CA SER A 101 13.66 6.95 34.26
C SER A 101 13.70 6.64 35.77
N ARG A 102 14.07 5.41 36.17
CA ARG A 102 14.28 5.03 37.58
C ARG A 102 15.73 4.67 37.84
#